data_AF-G0VFU1-F1
#
_entry.id   AF-G0VFU1-F1
#
_cell.length_a   1.000
_cell.length_b   1.000
_cell.length_c   1.000
_cell.angle_alpha   90.00
_cell.angle_beta   90.00
_cell.angle_gamma   90.00
#
_symmetry.space_group_name_H-M   'P 1'
#
loop_
_entity.id
_entity.type
_entity.pdbx_description
1 polymer ?
#
loop_
_entity_poly.entity_id
_entity_poly.type
_entity_poly.pdbx_seq_one_letter_code
_entity_poly.pdbx_strand_id
1 'polypeptide(L)'
;MFLRTSVPVYRTTLLPRNAFNVAGNQTRHLMGFVRNALGLDPPTSPDDPTPENRFHPWDQSPSPDLRERAARIRTLARCPVTGKEINYTCPISGIPTHHSREAWEQDKEYHASKRYELLKKVNIYEHDLRSGRPFPEFDFPRDQGQDRMVNMTNWDLFLYTRAFYSMDTEFQMAAVTKMLSYPITIGSVLHQFSPYSLQPKGPISLEGLKSLAALRYTLYPMQNRLVISTTKARPMRIFILGARAESQLPGHVWKQLQYLFPEQTFEIHFIGPESYYDKDKKKYIQLTTPITESVDETLKLIYHTEYFHKLHEAQDFFPYDPYMDVFFIFHPGFASAEIGEHWMKDTMKGLLDTKCAIFTTGFTKNDLLEDIAVVQDKYGKELDILMKPTKNVFGSTKWELNDMNPQEVYQFNMYIAGFRGKRYPTIKR
;
A
#
# COMPACT_ATOMS: atom_id res chain seq x y z
N MET A 1 8.63 -4.81 12.83
CA MET A 1 8.33 -5.59 14.05
C MET A 1 6.82 -5.69 14.16
N PHE A 2 6.21 -6.59 13.39
CA PHE A 2 4.76 -6.72 13.27
C PHE A 2 4.27 -7.92 14.07
N LEU A 3 3.38 -7.62 15.04
CA LEU A 3 2.38 -8.45 15.69
C LEU A 3 2.71 -9.94 15.92
N ARG A 4 3.01 -10.28 17.18
CA ARG A 4 2.90 -11.65 17.70
C ARG A 4 1.42 -12.04 17.79
N THR A 5 0.99 -13.00 16.97
CA THR A 5 -0.23 -13.76 17.20
C THR A 5 0.07 -15.25 17.06
N SER A 6 0.23 -15.91 18.20
CA SER A 6 0.26 -17.37 18.30
C SER A 6 -1.16 -17.91 18.17
N VAL A 7 -1.43 -18.66 17.11
CA VAL A 7 -2.69 -19.42 16.93
C VAL A 7 -2.43 -20.88 17.32
N PRO A 8 -3.27 -21.52 18.15
CA PRO A 8 -3.06 -22.90 18.57
C PRO A 8 -3.39 -23.91 17.47
N VAL A 9 -2.56 -24.95 17.38
CA VAL A 9 -2.68 -26.11 16.48
C VAL A 9 -3.87 -26.97 16.91
N TYR A 10 -4.90 -27.07 16.08
CA TYR A 10 -5.96 -28.09 16.23
C TYR A 10 -5.70 -29.26 15.27
N ARG A 11 -5.52 -30.45 15.85
CA ARG A 11 -5.41 -31.74 15.16
C ARG A 11 -6.70 -32.06 14.39
N THR A 12 -6.55 -32.43 13.13
CA THR A 12 -7.62 -32.85 12.22
C THR A 12 -8.07 -34.28 12.53
N THR A 13 -9.33 -34.47 12.92
CA THR A 13 -10.02 -35.77 12.87
C THR A 13 -11.17 -35.67 11.86
N LEU A 14 -11.10 -36.50 10.82
CA LEU A 14 -12.06 -36.59 9.72
C LEU A 14 -13.39 -37.21 10.16
N LEU A 15 -14.51 -36.51 9.94
CA LEU A 15 -15.86 -37.09 9.87
C LEU A 15 -16.72 -36.33 8.83
N PRO A 16 -17.74 -36.99 8.23
CA PRO A 16 -18.17 -36.72 6.86
C PRO A 16 -19.26 -35.65 6.69
N ARG A 17 -19.32 -35.15 5.45
CA ARG A 17 -20.28 -34.18 4.89
C ARG A 17 -21.72 -34.41 5.38
N ASN A 18 -22.27 -33.39 6.04
CA ASN A 18 -23.70 -33.10 6.03
C ASN A 18 -23.93 -31.61 5.78
N ALA A 19 -24.87 -31.35 4.88
CA ALA A 19 -25.24 -30.03 4.38
C ALA A 19 -25.74 -29.14 5.53
N PHE A 20 -25.04 -28.04 5.78
CA PHE A 20 -25.54 -26.93 6.56
C PHE A 20 -25.57 -25.68 5.69
N ASN A 21 -26.78 -25.32 5.28
CA ASN A 21 -27.11 -23.96 4.82
C ASN A 21 -26.80 -23.00 5.98
N VAL A 22 -25.66 -22.31 5.90
CA VAL A 22 -25.37 -21.18 6.78
C VAL A 22 -25.85 -19.92 6.04
N ALA A 23 -27.07 -19.52 6.36
CA ALA A 23 -27.55 -18.18 6.07
C ALA A 23 -26.57 -17.18 6.70
N GLY A 24 -25.93 -16.35 5.87
CA GLY A 24 -25.06 -15.28 6.32
C GLY A 24 -25.85 -14.29 7.17
N ASN A 25 -25.64 -14.34 8.48
CA ASN A 25 -26.29 -13.46 9.43
C ASN A 25 -25.70 -12.05 9.25
N GLN A 26 -26.38 -11.22 8.45
CA GLN A 26 -26.09 -9.80 8.32
C GLN A 26 -26.53 -9.10 9.61
N THR A 27 -25.59 -8.71 10.46
CA THR A 27 -25.88 -7.85 11.61
C THR A 27 -25.51 -6.40 11.32
N ARG A 28 -26.34 -5.73 10.51
CA ARG A 28 -26.84 -4.39 10.86
C ARG A 28 -28.30 -4.33 10.40
N HIS A 29 -29.21 -4.41 11.37
CA HIS A 29 -30.62 -4.08 11.18
C HIS A 29 -30.72 -2.70 10.49
N LEU A 30 -31.73 -2.54 9.62
CA LEU A 30 -32.21 -1.25 9.09
C LEU A 30 -32.38 -0.13 10.16
N MET A 31 -32.33 -0.50 11.45
CA MET A 31 -32.36 0.35 12.64
C MET A 31 -31.08 1.15 12.94
N GLY A 32 -29.97 1.01 12.22
CA GLY A 32 -28.74 1.76 12.50
C GLY A 32 -28.88 3.28 12.28
N PHE A 33 -29.55 3.66 11.19
CA PHE A 33 -29.76 5.08 10.86
C PHE A 33 -30.78 5.75 11.79
N VAL A 34 -31.81 5.00 12.22
CA VAL A 34 -32.82 5.48 13.18
C VAL A 34 -32.25 5.54 14.60
N ARG A 35 -31.34 4.63 14.98
CA ARG A 35 -30.63 4.68 16.28
C ARG A 35 -29.72 5.90 16.43
N ASN A 36 -28.98 6.27 15.38
CA ASN A 36 -28.16 7.48 15.38
C ASN A 36 -28.98 8.74 15.64
N ALA A 37 -30.20 8.82 15.10
CA ALA A 37 -31.12 9.93 15.35
C ALA A 37 -31.79 9.89 16.74
N LEU A 38 -31.80 8.72 17.41
CA LEU A 38 -32.47 8.51 18.70
C LEU A 38 -31.51 8.40 19.90
N GLY A 39 -30.18 8.49 19.69
CA GLY A 39 -29.20 8.48 20.78
C GLY A 39 -29.13 7.17 21.56
N LEU A 40 -29.41 6.04 20.91
CA LEU A 40 -29.52 4.70 21.53
C LEU A 40 -28.32 3.79 21.23
N ASP A 41 -27.12 4.36 21.16
CA ASP A 41 -25.90 3.55 21.14
C ASP A 41 -25.55 3.11 22.56
N PRO A 42 -25.08 1.86 22.74
CA PRO A 42 -24.47 1.47 24.01
C PRO A 42 -23.31 2.43 24.29
N PRO A 43 -23.03 2.77 25.57
CA PRO A 43 -21.89 3.62 25.91
C PRO A 43 -20.63 3.07 25.27
N THR A 44 -19.80 3.94 24.70
CA THR A 44 -18.50 3.59 24.14
C THR A 44 -17.77 2.71 25.14
N SER A 45 -17.29 1.56 24.67
CA SER A 45 -16.52 0.68 25.55
C SER A 45 -15.31 1.48 26.05
N PRO A 46 -14.91 1.38 27.32
CA PRO A 46 -13.69 2.05 27.80
C PRO A 46 -12.43 1.66 27.00
N ASP A 47 -12.50 0.56 26.25
CA ASP A 47 -11.44 0.07 25.37
C ASP A 47 -11.44 0.71 23.97
N ASP A 48 -12.51 1.41 23.58
CA ASP A 48 -12.58 2.08 22.28
C ASP A 48 -11.53 3.20 22.18
N PRO A 49 -10.82 3.31 21.05
CA PRO A 49 -9.72 4.24 20.94
C PRO A 49 -10.22 5.69 20.85
N THR A 50 -9.95 6.46 21.89
CA THR A 50 -10.10 7.92 21.90
C THR A 50 -8.74 8.61 21.89
N PRO A 51 -8.65 9.85 21.37
CA PRO A 51 -7.42 10.62 21.40
C PRO A 51 -6.82 10.77 22.81
N GLU A 52 -7.66 10.87 23.83
CA GLU A 52 -7.25 11.06 25.22
C GLU A 52 -6.69 9.77 25.84
N ASN A 53 -7.31 8.62 25.57
CA ASN A 53 -6.89 7.33 26.12
C ASN A 53 -5.59 6.82 25.47
N ARG A 54 -5.33 7.20 24.23
CA ARG A 54 -4.18 6.69 23.44
C ARG A 54 -3.01 7.67 23.37
N PHE A 55 -3.13 8.87 23.95
CA PHE A 55 -2.05 9.83 23.97
C PHE A 55 -1.08 9.56 25.14
N HIS A 56 0.13 9.11 24.83
CA HIS A 56 1.24 9.07 25.77
C HIS A 56 2.50 9.67 25.12
N PRO A 57 3.28 10.49 25.84
CA PRO A 57 4.61 10.89 25.36
C PRO A 57 5.47 9.66 25.09
N TRP A 58 6.22 9.63 23.98
CA TRP A 58 6.95 8.43 23.56
C TRP A 58 7.97 7.96 24.59
N ASP A 59 8.58 8.87 25.35
CA ASP A 59 9.52 8.53 26.43
C ASP A 59 8.89 7.74 27.57
N GLN A 60 7.63 8.05 27.87
CA GLN A 60 6.86 7.47 28.97
C GLN A 60 5.82 6.49 28.44
N SER A 61 5.89 6.14 27.15
CA SER A 61 4.96 5.22 26.52
C SER A 61 4.96 3.89 27.24
N PRO A 62 3.82 3.21 27.42
CA PRO A 62 3.78 1.84 27.92
C PRO A 62 4.54 0.87 27.00
N SER A 63 4.62 1.16 25.69
CA SER A 63 5.27 0.28 24.71
C SER A 63 6.80 0.46 24.69
N PRO A 64 7.59 -0.63 24.84
CA PRO A 64 9.05 -0.56 24.73
C PRO A 64 9.51 -0.12 23.33
N ASP A 65 8.86 -0.58 22.27
CA ASP A 65 9.21 -0.26 20.88
C ASP A 65 9.16 1.26 20.60
N LEU A 66 8.21 1.97 21.19
CA LEU A 66 8.07 3.42 21.03
C LEU A 66 9.12 4.19 21.82
N ARG A 67 9.48 3.70 23.02
CA ARG A 67 10.61 4.27 23.79
C ARG A 67 11.94 4.08 23.06
N GLU A 68 12.17 2.91 22.48
CA GLU A 68 13.36 2.65 21.65
C GLU A 68 13.37 3.52 20.39
N ARG A 69 12.23 3.70 19.73
CA ARG A 69 12.11 4.59 18.56
C ARG A 69 12.40 6.04 18.94
N ALA A 70 11.88 6.52 20.07
CA ALA A 70 12.20 7.85 20.59
C ALA A 70 13.69 8.01 20.87
N ALA A 71 14.33 7.01 21.50
CA ALA A 71 15.77 7.02 21.74
C ALA A 71 16.57 7.10 20.43
N ARG A 72 16.18 6.32 19.39
CA ARG A 72 16.80 6.40 18.06
C ARG A 72 16.65 7.78 17.44
N ILE A 73 15.46 8.38 17.50
CA ILE A 73 15.22 9.74 16.97
C ILE A 73 16.13 10.75 17.65
N ARG A 74 16.32 10.67 18.98
CA ARG A 74 17.22 11.58 19.69
C ARG A 74 18.66 11.52 19.18
N THR A 75 19.12 10.32 18.84
CA THR A 75 20.49 10.10 18.33
C THR A 75 20.68 10.45 16.85
N LEU A 76 19.66 10.24 16.03
CA LEU A 76 19.75 10.38 14.58
C LEU A 76 19.34 11.76 14.09
N ALA A 77 18.27 12.31 14.66
CA ALA A 77 17.67 13.54 14.18
C ALA A 77 18.30 14.78 14.85
N ARG A 78 18.32 15.87 14.09
CA ARG A 78 18.81 17.17 14.54
C ARG A 78 17.66 18.14 14.69
N CYS A 79 17.75 19.00 15.70
CA CYS A 79 16.80 20.08 15.91
C CYS A 79 16.89 21.08 14.75
N PRO A 80 15.76 21.45 14.12
CA PRO A 80 15.78 22.33 12.95
C PRO A 80 16.23 23.76 13.27
N VAL A 81 15.98 24.24 14.50
CA VAL A 81 16.37 25.58 14.93
C VAL A 81 17.84 25.64 15.34
N THR A 82 18.32 24.64 16.09
CA THR A 82 19.65 24.70 16.73
C THR A 82 20.71 23.81 16.06
N GLY A 83 20.32 22.88 15.20
CA GLY A 83 21.19 21.87 14.58
C GLY A 83 21.74 20.82 15.56
N LYS A 84 21.39 20.88 16.85
CA LYS A 84 21.85 19.97 17.91
C LYS A 84 20.95 18.74 18.03
N GLU A 85 21.40 17.73 18.75
CA GLU A 85 20.63 16.52 19.07
C GLU A 85 19.31 16.85 19.79
N ILE A 86 18.30 16.02 19.57
CA ILE A 86 16.95 16.24 20.12
C ILE A 86 16.90 15.72 21.56
N ASN A 87 16.62 16.59 22.52
CA ASN A 87 16.49 16.22 23.93
C ASN A 87 15.12 16.59 24.53
N TYR A 88 14.31 17.37 23.81
CA TYR A 88 13.03 17.88 24.27
C TYR A 88 11.85 17.24 23.52
N THR A 89 10.92 16.70 24.31
CA THR A 89 9.67 16.09 23.84
C THR A 89 8.56 17.12 23.84
N CYS A 90 7.91 17.30 22.70
CA CYS A 90 6.85 18.29 22.58
C CYS A 90 5.65 17.87 23.44
N PRO A 91 5.14 18.75 24.33
CA PRO A 91 4.05 18.40 25.24
C PRO A 91 2.72 18.16 24.51
N ILE A 92 2.54 18.74 23.33
CA ILE A 92 1.28 18.64 22.56
C ILE A 92 1.25 17.38 21.71
N SER A 93 2.35 17.06 21.01
CA SER A 93 2.42 15.89 20.14
C SER A 93 2.90 14.63 20.85
N GLY A 94 3.63 14.77 21.95
CA GLY A 94 4.24 13.66 22.69
C GLY A 94 5.47 13.05 22.00
N ILE A 95 5.98 13.67 20.93
CA ILE A 95 7.12 13.17 20.14
C ILE A 95 8.36 14.05 20.39
N PRO A 96 9.57 13.46 20.52
CA PRO A 96 10.83 14.20 20.58
C PRO A 96 11.08 14.94 19.26
N THR A 97 11.16 16.28 19.31
CA THR A 97 11.26 17.13 18.10
C THR A 97 12.32 18.22 18.19
N HIS A 98 12.64 18.72 19.39
CA HIS A 98 13.53 19.86 19.58
C HIS A 98 14.67 19.56 20.56
N HIS A 99 15.71 20.37 20.56
CA HIS A 99 16.80 20.24 21.53
C HIS A 99 16.37 20.66 22.94
N SER A 100 15.76 21.84 23.07
CA SER A 100 15.35 22.43 24.35
C SER A 100 13.94 23.03 24.24
N ARG A 101 13.36 23.36 25.39
CA ARG A 101 12.09 24.09 25.47
C ARG A 101 12.17 25.45 24.76
N GLU A 102 13.28 26.17 24.95
CA GLU A 102 13.52 27.45 24.29
C GLU A 102 13.54 27.31 22.76
N ALA A 103 14.22 26.27 22.24
CA ALA A 103 14.25 26.01 20.81
C ALA A 103 12.84 25.68 20.25
N TRP A 104 12.01 24.99 21.03
CA TRP A 104 10.61 24.73 20.68
C TRP A 104 9.75 26.00 20.68
N GLU A 105 9.94 26.91 21.64
CA GLU A 105 9.22 28.19 21.68
C GLU A 105 9.65 29.16 20.56
N GLN A 106 10.92 29.08 20.14
CA GLN A 106 11.47 29.89 19.05
C GLN A 106 11.06 29.40 17.65
N ASP A 107 10.64 28.15 17.49
CA ASP A 107 10.24 27.57 16.19
C ASP A 107 8.87 28.09 15.74
N LYS A 108 8.85 29.28 15.14
CA LYS A 108 7.63 29.90 14.60
C LYS A 108 7.00 29.08 13.49
N GLU A 109 7.78 28.37 12.68
CA GLU A 109 7.26 27.57 11.57
C GLU A 109 6.49 26.37 12.09
N TYR A 110 7.02 25.67 13.09
CA TYR A 110 6.38 24.52 13.73
C TYR A 110 5.01 24.89 14.34
N HIS A 111 4.94 26.04 15.01
CA HIS A 111 3.68 26.54 15.61
C HIS A 111 2.69 27.06 14.57
N ALA A 112 3.16 27.83 13.57
CA ALA A 112 2.31 28.38 12.53
C ALA A 112 1.69 27.30 11.63
N SER A 113 2.46 26.29 11.27
CA SER A 113 2.01 25.16 10.44
C SER A 113 1.16 24.13 11.19
N LYS A 114 1.07 24.24 12.53
CA LYS A 114 0.38 23.29 13.41
C LYS A 114 0.84 21.84 13.21
N ARG A 115 2.11 21.62 12.85
CA ARG A 115 2.72 20.28 12.68
C ARG A 115 2.50 19.38 13.90
N TYR A 116 2.44 19.96 15.09
CA TYR A 116 2.15 19.24 16.33
C TYR A 116 0.81 18.48 16.31
N GLU A 117 -0.20 18.91 15.55
CA GLU A 117 -1.50 18.20 15.45
C GLU A 117 -1.36 16.91 14.64
N LEU A 118 -0.63 16.95 13.53
CA LEU A 118 -0.33 15.76 12.72
C LEU A 118 0.55 14.79 13.51
N LEU A 119 1.58 15.29 14.18
CA LEU A 119 2.44 14.48 15.03
C LEU A 119 1.67 13.86 16.20
N LYS A 120 0.70 14.58 16.77
CA LYS A 120 -0.21 14.02 17.77
C LYS A 120 -1.01 12.85 17.17
N LYS A 121 -1.54 12.98 15.94
CA LYS A 121 -2.22 11.85 15.26
C LYS A 121 -1.30 10.64 15.09
N VAL A 122 -0.05 10.85 14.64
CA VAL A 122 0.95 9.77 14.53
C VAL A 122 1.13 9.07 15.87
N ASN A 123 1.32 9.85 16.94
CA ASN A 123 1.52 9.31 18.27
C ASN A 123 0.36 8.40 18.70
N ILE A 124 -0.87 8.89 18.56
CA ILE A 124 -2.07 8.18 19.01
C ILE A 124 -2.32 6.94 18.14
N TYR A 125 -2.10 6.99 16.82
CA TYR A 125 -2.21 5.82 15.94
C TYR A 125 -1.17 4.74 16.26
N GLU A 126 0.06 5.12 16.58
CA GLU A 126 1.11 4.17 16.98
C GLU A 126 0.80 3.48 18.32
N HIS A 127 0.21 4.22 19.28
CA HIS A 127 -0.25 3.66 20.54
C HIS A 127 -1.47 2.76 20.37
N ASP A 128 -2.41 3.12 19.48
CA ASP A 128 -3.59 2.30 19.20
C ASP A 128 -3.19 0.91 18.68
N LEU A 129 -2.30 0.84 17.69
CA LEU A 129 -1.81 -0.42 17.13
C LEU A 129 -1.07 -1.30 18.15
N ARG A 130 -0.57 -0.71 19.24
CA ARG A 130 0.18 -1.41 20.31
C ARG A 130 -0.60 -1.56 21.61
N SER A 131 -1.85 -1.08 21.64
CA SER A 131 -2.72 -1.16 22.81
C SER A 131 -3.16 -2.59 23.10
N GLY A 132 -3.14 -3.47 22.10
CA GLY A 132 -3.60 -4.86 22.24
C GLY A 132 -5.13 -5.00 22.25
N ARG A 133 -5.87 -3.94 21.91
CA ARG A 133 -7.33 -4.01 21.73
C ARG A 133 -7.70 -5.03 20.64
N PRO A 134 -8.94 -5.55 20.65
CA PRO A 134 -9.43 -6.29 19.50
C PRO A 134 -9.46 -5.37 18.26
N PHE A 135 -9.00 -5.90 17.13
CA PHE A 135 -9.04 -5.23 15.83
C PHE A 135 -10.08 -5.89 14.91
N PRO A 136 -11.40 -5.71 15.15
CA PRO A 136 -12.44 -6.24 14.26
C PRO A 136 -12.31 -5.70 12.83
N GLU A 137 -11.65 -4.56 12.63
CA GLU A 137 -11.41 -3.98 11.33
C GLU A 137 -10.45 -4.79 10.44
N PHE A 138 -9.70 -5.75 11.01
CA PHE A 138 -8.84 -6.67 10.25
C PHE A 138 -9.56 -7.95 9.81
N ASP A 139 -10.83 -8.13 10.20
CA ASP A 139 -11.66 -9.20 9.65
C ASP A 139 -12.16 -8.79 8.26
N PHE A 140 -11.45 -9.25 7.23
CA PHE A 140 -11.74 -8.85 5.86
C PHE A 140 -12.82 -9.72 5.22
N PRO A 141 -13.70 -9.11 4.41
CA PRO A 141 -14.73 -9.83 3.69
C PRO A 141 -14.12 -10.81 2.69
N ARG A 142 -14.82 -11.93 2.50
CA ARG A 142 -14.46 -12.97 1.53
C ARG A 142 -14.98 -12.60 0.13
N ASP A 143 -15.32 -13.62 -0.63
CA ASP A 143 -15.91 -13.47 -1.96
C ASP A 143 -17.29 -12.81 -1.89
N GLN A 144 -17.65 -12.13 -2.97
CA GLN A 144 -18.94 -11.48 -3.14
C GLN A 144 -19.78 -12.19 -4.17
N GLY A 145 -21.09 -12.30 -3.90
CA GLY A 145 -22.04 -12.79 -4.89
C GLY A 145 -22.02 -11.91 -6.15
N GLN A 146 -22.25 -12.53 -7.30
CA GLN A 146 -22.18 -11.89 -8.62
C GLN A 146 -23.10 -10.65 -8.76
N ASP A 147 -24.15 -10.55 -7.95
CA ASP A 147 -25.11 -9.45 -7.98
C ASP A 147 -24.60 -8.15 -7.33
N ARG A 148 -23.50 -8.20 -6.55
CA ARG A 148 -22.97 -7.02 -5.84
C ARG A 148 -21.84 -6.38 -6.62
N MET A 149 -22.04 -5.13 -7.02
CA MET A 149 -21.02 -4.33 -7.71
C MET A 149 -20.14 -3.55 -6.72
N VAL A 150 -18.83 -3.56 -6.96
CA VAL A 150 -17.85 -2.80 -6.17
C VAL A 150 -17.74 -1.37 -6.70
N ASN A 151 -17.84 -0.39 -5.80
CA ASN A 151 -17.63 1.02 -6.12
C ASN A 151 -16.23 1.46 -5.70
N MET A 152 -15.42 1.95 -6.64
CA MET A 152 -14.02 2.35 -6.41
C MET A 152 -13.83 3.88 -6.34
N THR A 153 -14.88 4.66 -6.08
CA THR A 153 -14.81 6.14 -6.11
C THR A 153 -14.05 6.73 -4.91
N ASN A 154 -14.21 6.15 -3.72
CA ASN A 154 -13.53 6.55 -2.48
C ASN A 154 -13.40 5.35 -1.54
N TRP A 155 -12.63 5.50 -0.46
CA TRP A 155 -12.49 4.46 0.57
C TRP A 155 -13.83 4.07 1.19
N ASP A 156 -14.69 5.02 1.55
CA ASP A 156 -15.94 4.74 2.26
C ASP A 156 -16.91 3.88 1.43
N LEU A 157 -17.14 4.25 0.17
CA LEU A 157 -18.02 3.47 -0.72
C LEU A 157 -17.40 2.12 -1.07
N PHE A 158 -16.08 2.05 -1.21
CA PHE A 158 -15.39 0.79 -1.43
C PHE A 158 -15.59 -0.17 -0.24
N LEU A 159 -15.29 0.29 0.97
CA LEU A 159 -15.43 -0.51 2.19
C LEU A 159 -16.89 -0.94 2.41
N TYR A 160 -17.84 -0.03 2.16
CA TYR A 160 -19.26 -0.33 2.25
C TYR A 160 -19.71 -1.37 1.21
N THR A 161 -19.40 -1.16 -0.08
CA THR A 161 -19.79 -2.09 -1.15
C THR A 161 -19.11 -3.44 -1.00
N ARG A 162 -17.88 -3.48 -0.46
CA ARG A 162 -17.16 -4.72 -0.13
C ARG A 162 -17.63 -5.43 1.14
N ALA A 163 -18.55 -4.83 1.90
CA ALA A 163 -19.04 -5.34 3.19
C ALA A 163 -17.92 -5.54 4.23
N PHE A 164 -16.96 -4.59 4.29
CA PHE A 164 -16.01 -4.53 5.40
C PHE A 164 -16.73 -4.17 6.72
N TYR A 165 -16.04 -4.41 7.84
CA TYR A 165 -16.43 -3.87 9.12
C TYR A 165 -16.66 -2.36 9.01
N SER A 166 -17.74 -1.85 9.60
CA SER A 166 -18.05 -0.42 9.55
C SER A 166 -17.04 0.36 10.37
N MET A 167 -16.24 1.18 9.69
CA MET A 167 -15.18 1.98 10.30
C MET A 167 -15.74 3.36 10.61
N ASP A 168 -16.18 3.55 11.85
CA ASP A 168 -16.81 4.78 12.30
C ASP A 168 -15.77 5.78 12.84
N THR A 169 -14.54 5.33 13.14
CA THR A 169 -13.45 6.15 13.69
C THR A 169 -12.25 6.31 12.75
N GLU A 170 -11.53 7.43 12.88
CA GLU A 170 -10.27 7.64 12.13
C GLU A 170 -9.21 6.58 12.45
N PHE A 171 -9.23 5.99 13.66
CA PHE A 171 -8.30 4.94 14.09
C PHE A 171 -8.41 3.68 13.24
N GLN A 172 -9.64 3.18 13.09
CA GLN A 172 -9.94 1.99 12.30
C GLN A 172 -9.56 2.19 10.83
N MET A 173 -9.92 3.35 10.27
CA MET A 173 -9.58 3.70 8.90
C MET A 173 -8.06 3.78 8.69
N ALA A 174 -7.33 4.42 9.60
CA ALA A 174 -5.88 4.53 9.52
C ALA A 174 -5.19 3.14 9.56
N ALA A 175 -5.62 2.26 10.47
CA ALA A 175 -5.07 0.92 10.60
C ALA A 175 -5.28 0.07 9.33
N VAL A 176 -6.50 0.06 8.79
CA VAL A 176 -6.83 -0.78 7.63
C VAL A 176 -6.26 -0.25 6.32
N THR A 177 -6.40 1.06 6.07
CA THR A 177 -5.96 1.66 4.80
C THR A 177 -4.45 1.56 4.62
N LYS A 178 -3.64 1.55 5.69
CA LYS A 178 -2.19 1.29 5.60
C LYS A 178 -1.89 -0.03 4.89
N MET A 179 -2.56 -1.12 5.29
CA MET A 179 -2.34 -2.43 4.68
C MET A 179 -3.00 -2.57 3.31
N LEU A 180 -4.26 -2.13 3.19
CA LEU A 180 -5.02 -2.26 1.95
C LEU A 180 -4.54 -1.32 0.84
N SER A 181 -3.81 -0.24 1.17
CA SER A 181 -3.36 0.72 0.16
C SER A 181 -2.59 0.06 -0.98
N TYR A 182 -1.77 -0.97 -0.71
CA TYR A 182 -1.00 -1.65 -1.75
C TYR A 182 -1.87 -2.46 -2.73
N PRO A 183 -2.61 -3.51 -2.29
CA PRO A 183 -3.44 -4.29 -3.20
C PRO A 183 -4.57 -3.45 -3.82
N ILE A 184 -5.18 -2.53 -3.07
CA ILE A 184 -6.32 -1.76 -3.57
C ILE A 184 -5.87 -0.65 -4.53
N THR A 185 -4.66 -0.10 -4.39
CA THR A 185 -4.10 0.78 -5.43
C THR A 185 -3.98 0.05 -6.77
N ILE A 186 -3.43 -1.17 -6.76
CA ILE A 186 -3.33 -2.03 -7.95
C ILE A 186 -4.73 -2.30 -8.52
N GLY A 187 -5.65 -2.75 -7.65
CA GLY A 187 -7.04 -3.00 -8.02
C GLY A 187 -7.70 -1.76 -8.62
N SER A 188 -7.50 -0.57 -8.06
CA SER A 188 -8.11 0.68 -8.52
C SER A 188 -7.69 1.08 -9.93
N VAL A 189 -6.47 0.76 -10.33
CA VAL A 189 -5.96 1.04 -11.67
C VAL A 189 -6.52 0.05 -12.68
N LEU A 190 -6.52 -1.24 -12.32
CA LEU A 190 -6.91 -2.34 -13.20
C LEU A 190 -8.42 -2.48 -13.37
N HIS A 191 -9.20 -2.20 -12.32
CA HIS A 191 -10.64 -2.43 -12.28
C HIS A 191 -11.41 -1.60 -13.33
N GLN A 192 -12.51 -2.15 -13.84
CA GLN A 192 -13.34 -1.50 -14.87
C GLN A 192 -13.92 -0.15 -14.40
N PHE A 193 -14.31 -0.05 -13.13
CA PHE A 193 -14.82 1.18 -12.50
C PHE A 193 -13.72 1.99 -11.83
N SER A 194 -12.52 2.01 -12.41
CA SER A 194 -11.41 2.82 -11.92
C SER A 194 -11.83 4.29 -11.71
N PRO A 195 -11.41 4.93 -10.60
CA PRO A 195 -11.74 6.34 -10.36
C PRO A 195 -10.99 7.30 -11.31
N TYR A 196 -10.02 6.79 -12.07
CA TYR A 196 -9.19 7.61 -12.94
C TYR A 196 -9.81 7.75 -14.33
N SER A 197 -10.17 8.98 -14.69
CA SER A 197 -10.77 9.31 -16.00
C SER A 197 -9.72 9.62 -17.08
N LEU A 198 -10.15 9.62 -18.34
CA LEU A 198 -9.34 10.04 -19.49
C LEU A 198 -9.15 11.57 -19.53
N GLN A 199 -8.02 12.03 -20.06
CA GLN A 199 -7.79 13.43 -20.39
C GLN A 199 -8.86 13.98 -21.37
N PRO A 200 -9.27 15.26 -21.25
CA PRO A 200 -8.70 16.31 -20.41
C PRO A 200 -9.23 16.34 -18.96
N LYS A 201 -10.30 15.60 -18.65
CA LYS A 201 -10.94 15.62 -17.32
C LYS A 201 -10.21 14.80 -16.25
N GLY A 202 -9.38 13.83 -16.66
CA GLY A 202 -8.63 12.98 -15.74
C GLY A 202 -7.15 12.80 -16.09
N PRO A 203 -6.43 11.99 -15.31
CA PRO A 203 -4.97 11.88 -15.37
C PRO A 203 -4.47 10.93 -16.46
N ILE A 204 -5.32 10.03 -16.97
CA ILE A 204 -4.94 8.98 -17.93
C ILE A 204 -4.74 9.57 -19.33
N SER A 205 -3.60 9.25 -19.95
CA SER A 205 -3.31 9.62 -21.35
C SER A 205 -3.96 8.64 -22.35
N LEU A 206 -3.96 8.97 -23.64
CA LEU A 206 -4.44 8.05 -24.68
C LEU A 206 -3.65 6.74 -24.71
N GLU A 207 -2.34 6.80 -24.50
CA GLU A 207 -1.48 5.60 -24.41
C GLU A 207 -1.72 4.82 -23.11
N GLY A 208 -2.04 5.52 -22.03
CA GLY A 208 -2.57 4.97 -20.77
C GLY A 208 -3.81 4.13 -21.01
N LEU A 209 -4.80 4.70 -21.70
CA LEU A 209 -6.06 4.03 -22.02
C LEU A 209 -5.84 2.75 -22.84
N LYS A 210 -4.98 2.79 -23.87
CA LYS A 210 -4.67 1.59 -24.68
C LYS A 210 -4.06 0.47 -23.83
N SER A 211 -3.16 0.81 -22.92
CA SER A 211 -2.48 -0.18 -22.06
C SER A 211 -3.45 -0.76 -21.02
N LEU A 212 -4.28 0.08 -20.40
CA LEU A 212 -5.30 -0.36 -19.45
C LEU A 212 -6.41 -1.15 -20.12
N ALA A 213 -6.82 -0.78 -21.33
CA ALA A 213 -7.81 -1.53 -22.11
C ALA A 213 -7.29 -2.94 -22.46
N ALA A 214 -6.01 -3.08 -22.80
CA ALA A 214 -5.38 -4.37 -23.04
C ALA A 214 -5.40 -5.27 -21.79
N LEU A 215 -5.04 -4.72 -20.63
CA LEU A 215 -5.09 -5.46 -19.36
C LEU A 215 -6.53 -5.83 -18.96
N ARG A 216 -7.48 -4.88 -19.11
CA ARG A 216 -8.90 -5.10 -18.79
C ARG A 216 -9.55 -6.12 -19.72
N TYR A 217 -9.11 -6.19 -20.97
CA TYR A 217 -9.60 -7.18 -21.92
C TYR A 217 -9.39 -8.61 -21.42
N THR A 218 -8.23 -8.85 -20.81
CA THR A 218 -7.90 -10.11 -20.15
C THR A 218 -8.67 -10.33 -18.85
N LEU A 219 -8.75 -9.30 -18.00
CA LEU A 219 -9.35 -9.41 -16.65
C LEU A 219 -10.85 -9.71 -16.66
N TYR A 220 -11.56 -9.36 -17.73
CA TYR A 220 -13.02 -9.53 -17.85
C TYR A 220 -13.39 -10.35 -19.10
N PRO A 221 -13.09 -11.66 -19.12
CA PRO A 221 -13.30 -12.50 -20.30
C PRO A 221 -14.79 -12.73 -20.62
N MET A 222 -15.69 -12.75 -19.63
CA MET A 222 -17.12 -12.99 -19.88
C MET A 222 -17.81 -11.84 -20.62
N GLN A 223 -17.33 -10.61 -20.47
CA GLN A 223 -17.76 -9.48 -21.30
C GLN A 223 -17.25 -9.63 -22.75
N ASN A 224 -16.16 -10.38 -22.94
CA ASN A 224 -15.45 -10.58 -24.20
C ASN A 224 -15.51 -12.05 -24.65
N ARG A 225 -16.69 -12.52 -25.10
CA ARG A 225 -16.99 -13.92 -25.53
C ARG A 225 -15.97 -14.59 -26.46
N LEU A 226 -15.06 -13.85 -27.08
CA LEU A 226 -14.07 -14.33 -28.05
C LEU A 226 -12.80 -14.94 -27.43
N VAL A 227 -12.56 -14.79 -26.12
CA VAL A 227 -11.23 -15.04 -25.49
C VAL A 227 -11.20 -16.22 -24.53
N ILE A 228 -12.33 -16.91 -24.33
CA ILE A 228 -12.54 -17.91 -23.27
C ILE A 228 -11.60 -19.14 -23.37
N SER A 229 -10.98 -19.37 -24.54
CA SER A 229 -10.16 -20.56 -24.85
C SER A 229 -8.66 -20.40 -24.54
N THR A 230 -8.07 -19.21 -24.72
CA THR A 230 -6.61 -19.02 -24.63
C THR A 230 -6.13 -18.38 -23.33
N THR A 231 -6.93 -17.54 -22.67
CA THR A 231 -6.52 -16.83 -21.44
C THR A 231 -6.69 -17.64 -20.15
N LYS A 232 -7.49 -18.71 -20.17
CA LYS A 232 -7.63 -19.62 -19.02
C LYS A 232 -6.33 -20.36 -18.65
N ALA A 233 -5.35 -20.42 -19.55
CA ALA A 233 -4.14 -21.21 -19.36
C ALA A 233 -3.02 -20.48 -18.59
N ARG A 234 -3.01 -19.13 -18.54
CA ARG A 234 -1.92 -18.37 -17.93
C ARG A 234 -2.45 -17.37 -16.89
N PRO A 235 -1.89 -17.36 -15.67
CA PRO A 235 -2.22 -16.34 -14.67
C PRO A 235 -1.70 -14.96 -15.08
N MET A 236 -2.39 -13.91 -14.65
CA MET A 236 -1.92 -12.54 -14.79
C MET A 236 -0.78 -12.31 -13.79
N ARG A 237 0.37 -11.81 -14.28
CA ARG A 237 1.56 -11.57 -13.46
C ARG A 237 1.64 -10.11 -13.05
N ILE A 238 1.72 -9.87 -11.76
CA ILE A 238 1.89 -8.54 -11.18
C ILE A 238 3.28 -8.48 -10.58
N PHE A 239 4.16 -7.66 -11.16
CA PHE A 239 5.53 -7.49 -10.70
C PHE A 239 5.63 -6.28 -9.78
N ILE A 240 6.02 -6.51 -8.53
CA ILE A 240 6.25 -5.45 -7.54
C ILE A 240 7.76 -5.32 -7.36
N LEU A 241 8.35 -4.27 -7.92
CA LEU A 241 9.79 -4.03 -7.80
C LEU A 241 10.11 -3.19 -6.56
N GLY A 242 11.26 -3.48 -5.94
CA GLY A 242 11.70 -2.80 -4.73
C GLY A 242 10.84 -3.13 -3.52
N ALA A 243 10.18 -4.30 -3.53
CA ALA A 243 9.25 -4.70 -2.48
C ALA A 243 9.96 -4.79 -1.11
N ARG A 244 9.38 -4.13 -0.10
CA ARG A 244 9.82 -4.12 1.29
C ARG A 244 8.66 -4.35 2.25
N ALA A 245 7.81 -3.35 2.41
CA ALA A 245 6.65 -3.43 3.30
C ALA A 245 5.54 -4.28 2.67
N GLU A 246 5.45 -4.26 1.35
CA GLU A 246 4.47 -4.94 0.50
C GLU A 246 4.58 -6.46 0.63
N SER A 247 5.82 -6.96 0.66
CA SER A 247 6.12 -8.38 0.73
C SER A 247 5.87 -8.99 2.12
N GLN A 248 5.85 -8.15 3.16
CA GLN A 248 5.56 -8.55 4.55
C GLN A 248 4.06 -8.66 4.84
N LEU A 249 3.21 -8.18 3.94
CA LEU A 249 1.76 -8.24 4.13
C LEU A 249 1.27 -9.69 4.11
N PRO A 250 0.37 -10.07 5.03
CA PRO A 250 -0.24 -11.39 5.02
C PRO A 250 -0.97 -11.71 3.70
N GLY A 251 -0.97 -12.98 3.29
CA GLY A 251 -1.65 -13.41 2.06
C GLY A 251 -3.14 -13.07 2.00
N HIS A 252 -3.85 -13.01 3.13
CA HIS A 252 -5.26 -12.62 3.17
C HIS A 252 -5.50 -11.13 2.82
N VAL A 253 -4.49 -10.26 3.00
CA VAL A 253 -4.52 -8.86 2.54
C VAL A 253 -4.45 -8.85 1.01
N TRP A 254 -3.50 -9.59 0.43
CA TRP A 254 -3.37 -9.73 -1.03
C TRP A 254 -4.57 -10.41 -1.66
N LYS A 255 -5.25 -11.31 -0.94
CA LYS A 255 -6.49 -11.94 -1.38
C LYS A 255 -7.61 -10.93 -1.63
N GLN A 256 -7.59 -9.76 -0.99
CA GLN A 256 -8.56 -8.69 -1.28
C GLN A 256 -8.46 -8.18 -2.73
N LEU A 257 -7.27 -8.22 -3.34
CA LEU A 257 -7.12 -7.94 -4.77
C LEU A 257 -7.78 -9.02 -5.63
N GLN A 258 -7.56 -10.30 -5.29
CA GLN A 258 -8.16 -11.44 -5.99
C GLN A 258 -9.69 -11.41 -5.95
N TYR A 259 -10.30 -11.01 -4.82
CA TYR A 259 -11.76 -10.90 -4.71
C TYR A 259 -12.38 -9.81 -5.60
N LEU A 260 -11.58 -8.87 -6.13
CA LEU A 260 -12.06 -7.91 -7.14
C LEU A 260 -12.15 -8.54 -8.53
N PHE A 261 -11.49 -9.67 -8.77
CA PHE A 261 -11.43 -10.35 -10.07
C PHE A 261 -11.62 -11.87 -9.87
N PRO A 262 -12.85 -12.34 -9.61
CA PRO A 262 -13.11 -13.74 -9.26
C PRO A 262 -12.80 -14.74 -10.38
N GLU A 263 -12.78 -14.32 -11.64
CA GLU A 263 -12.59 -15.20 -12.81
C GLU A 263 -11.13 -15.43 -13.19
N GLN A 264 -10.19 -14.61 -12.68
CA GLN A 264 -8.79 -14.62 -13.09
C GLN A 264 -7.89 -15.13 -11.97
N THR A 265 -6.81 -15.82 -12.31
CA THR A 265 -5.75 -16.21 -11.38
C THR A 265 -4.59 -15.22 -11.44
N PHE A 266 -3.98 -14.91 -10.28
CA PHE A 266 -2.87 -13.97 -10.15
C PHE A 266 -1.59 -14.63 -9.62
N GLU A 267 -0.48 -14.22 -10.20
CA GLU A 267 0.87 -14.45 -9.67
C GLU A 267 1.49 -13.09 -9.32
N ILE A 268 1.75 -12.87 -8.03
CA ILE A 268 2.39 -11.63 -7.56
C ILE A 268 3.87 -11.92 -7.34
N HIS A 269 4.72 -11.27 -8.11
CA HIS A 269 6.18 -11.40 -8.02
C HIS A 269 6.76 -10.21 -7.27
N PHE A 270 7.22 -10.43 -6.05
CA PHE A 270 7.98 -9.45 -5.27
C PHE A 270 9.45 -9.53 -5.67
N ILE A 271 10.02 -8.45 -6.17
CA ILE A 271 11.39 -8.42 -6.69
C ILE A 271 12.23 -7.40 -5.91
N GLY A 272 13.35 -7.83 -5.38
CA GLY A 272 14.36 -6.98 -4.74
C GLY A 272 15.07 -7.69 -3.58
N PRO A 273 16.26 -7.19 -3.17
CA PRO A 273 17.06 -7.81 -2.11
C PRO A 273 16.38 -7.87 -0.75
N GLU A 274 15.42 -6.97 -0.50
CA GLU A 274 14.67 -6.87 0.75
C GLU A 274 13.26 -7.46 0.63
N SER A 275 12.99 -8.22 -0.44
CA SER A 275 11.65 -8.79 -0.68
C SER A 275 11.30 -9.88 0.32
N TYR A 276 12.25 -10.65 0.84
CA TYR A 276 11.97 -11.74 1.78
C TYR A 276 12.56 -11.48 3.17
N TYR A 277 11.69 -11.40 4.17
CA TYR A 277 12.05 -11.23 5.58
C TYR A 277 11.77 -12.51 6.36
N ASP A 278 12.83 -13.16 6.84
CA ASP A 278 12.71 -14.34 7.70
C ASP A 278 12.35 -13.89 9.13
N LYS A 279 11.15 -14.29 9.59
CA LYS A 279 10.61 -13.92 10.90
C LYS A 279 11.39 -14.55 12.05
N ASP A 280 11.99 -15.72 11.84
CA ASP A 280 12.72 -16.45 12.88
C ASP A 280 14.09 -15.83 13.10
N LYS A 281 14.79 -15.52 11.99
CA LYS A 281 16.12 -14.89 12.02
C LYS A 281 16.07 -13.37 12.15
N LYS A 282 14.89 -12.77 12.02
CA LYS A 282 14.63 -11.33 12.04
C LYS A 282 15.50 -10.52 11.06
N LYS A 283 15.86 -11.10 9.93
CA LYS A 283 16.74 -10.50 8.93
C LYS A 283 16.21 -10.76 7.52
N TYR A 284 16.52 -9.85 6.60
CA TYR A 284 16.33 -10.10 5.17
C TYR A 284 17.35 -11.12 4.70
N ILE A 285 16.89 -12.11 3.93
CA ILE A 285 17.73 -13.18 3.42
C ILE A 285 17.76 -13.08 1.91
N GLN A 286 18.96 -13.17 1.34
CA GLN A 286 19.14 -13.34 -0.09
C GLN A 286 19.20 -14.83 -0.41
N LEU A 287 18.34 -15.25 -1.32
CA LEU A 287 18.21 -16.62 -1.79
C LEU A 287 18.50 -16.64 -3.30
N THR A 288 19.10 -17.73 -3.77
CA THR A 288 19.33 -17.96 -5.19
C THR A 288 18.07 -18.48 -5.90
N THR A 289 17.19 -19.17 -5.19
CA THR A 289 15.93 -19.69 -5.71
C THR A 289 14.75 -18.92 -5.16
N PRO A 290 13.74 -18.59 -5.98
CA PRO A 290 12.57 -17.88 -5.52
C PRO A 290 11.74 -18.75 -4.57
N ILE A 291 11.19 -18.12 -3.53
CA ILE A 291 10.23 -18.76 -2.63
C ILE A 291 8.83 -18.53 -3.18
N THR A 292 8.01 -19.58 -3.25
CA THR A 292 6.60 -19.49 -3.65
C THR A 292 5.72 -19.84 -2.47
N GLU A 293 4.86 -18.90 -2.07
CA GLU A 293 3.80 -19.12 -1.10
C GLU A 293 2.45 -19.14 -1.83
N SER A 294 1.79 -20.30 -1.85
CA SER A 294 0.43 -20.43 -2.40
C SER A 294 -0.57 -20.06 -1.32
N VAL A 295 -1.27 -18.93 -1.49
CA VAL A 295 -2.34 -18.52 -0.57
C VAL A 295 -3.58 -19.37 -0.82
N ASP A 296 -3.86 -19.64 -2.09
CA ASP A 296 -4.99 -20.45 -2.59
C ASP A 296 -4.70 -20.91 -4.03
N GLU A 297 -5.62 -21.62 -4.66
CA GLU A 297 -5.53 -22.02 -6.08
C GLU A 297 -5.50 -20.81 -7.04
N THR A 298 -6.11 -19.69 -6.64
CA THR A 298 -6.22 -18.49 -7.49
C THR A 298 -5.11 -17.47 -7.30
N LEU A 299 -4.35 -17.52 -6.19
CA LEU A 299 -3.34 -16.53 -5.86
C LEU A 299 -2.05 -17.17 -5.35
N LYS A 300 -0.95 -16.88 -6.04
CA LYS A 300 0.41 -17.24 -5.63
C LYS A 300 1.26 -15.99 -5.39
N LEU A 301 2.03 -16.01 -4.31
CA LEU A 301 3.00 -14.99 -3.96
C LEU A 301 4.40 -15.56 -4.18
N ILE A 302 5.21 -14.90 -5.00
CA ILE A 302 6.53 -15.38 -5.41
C ILE A 302 7.56 -14.32 -5.04
N TYR A 303 8.56 -14.70 -4.25
CA TYR A 303 9.58 -13.80 -3.71
C TYR A 303 10.91 -14.03 -4.43
N HIS A 304 11.38 -12.99 -5.11
CA HIS A 304 12.67 -12.91 -5.78
C HIS A 304 13.58 -11.95 -5.02
N THR A 305 14.67 -12.47 -4.47
CA THR A 305 15.62 -11.69 -3.66
C THR A 305 16.76 -11.06 -4.48
N GLU A 306 16.71 -11.20 -5.80
CA GLU A 306 17.67 -10.58 -6.72
C GLU A 306 17.12 -9.28 -7.32
N TYR A 307 18.02 -8.49 -7.93
CA TYR A 307 17.63 -7.29 -8.63
C TYR A 307 16.95 -7.59 -9.97
N PHE A 308 15.99 -6.74 -10.36
CA PHE A 308 15.22 -6.92 -11.60
C PHE A 308 16.09 -6.99 -12.86
N HIS A 309 17.10 -6.13 -13.00
CA HIS A 309 17.95 -6.12 -14.20
C HIS A 309 18.67 -7.46 -14.43
N LYS A 310 19.11 -8.15 -13.37
CA LYS A 310 19.72 -9.47 -13.49
C LYS A 310 18.73 -10.53 -13.95
N LEU A 311 17.53 -10.54 -13.36
CA LEU A 311 16.46 -11.47 -13.72
C LEU A 311 15.95 -11.24 -15.15
N HIS A 312 15.93 -9.98 -15.58
CA HIS A 312 15.59 -9.58 -16.95
C HIS A 312 16.67 -10.04 -17.94
N GLU A 313 17.96 -9.85 -17.63
CA GLU A 313 19.08 -10.33 -18.45
C GLU A 313 19.15 -11.86 -18.53
N ALA A 314 18.85 -12.55 -17.44
CA ALA A 314 18.72 -14.01 -17.38
C ALA A 314 17.51 -14.56 -18.17
N GLN A 315 16.60 -13.68 -18.61
CA GLN A 315 15.36 -14.02 -19.30
C GLN A 315 14.38 -14.88 -18.48
N ASP A 316 14.47 -14.85 -17.15
CA ASP A 316 13.64 -15.66 -16.25
C ASP A 316 12.14 -15.35 -16.38
N PHE A 317 11.80 -14.12 -16.77
CA PHE A 317 10.42 -13.65 -16.92
C PHE A 317 9.92 -13.64 -18.36
N PHE A 318 10.79 -13.95 -19.34
CA PHE A 318 10.47 -13.91 -20.76
C PHE A 318 9.55 -15.09 -21.14
N PRO A 319 8.53 -14.90 -22.00
CA PRO A 319 8.14 -13.66 -22.67
C PRO A 319 7.28 -12.72 -21.80
N TYR A 320 7.52 -11.41 -21.92
CA TYR A 320 6.64 -10.37 -21.40
C TYR A 320 5.43 -10.19 -22.31
N ASP A 321 4.26 -10.10 -21.70
CA ASP A 321 2.98 -9.90 -22.38
C ASP A 321 2.27 -8.68 -21.80
N PRO A 322 2.18 -7.55 -22.54
CA PRO A 322 1.49 -6.36 -22.08
C PRO A 322 -0.02 -6.52 -21.78
N TYR A 323 -0.64 -7.65 -22.12
CA TYR A 323 -2.02 -7.98 -21.78
C TYR A 323 -2.17 -8.74 -20.45
N MET A 324 -1.07 -9.32 -19.95
CA MET A 324 -1.03 -10.21 -18.78
C MET A 324 -0.02 -9.78 -17.73
N ASP A 325 0.88 -8.85 -18.06
CA ASP A 325 1.97 -8.42 -17.20
C ASP A 325 1.88 -6.93 -16.90
N VAL A 326 1.96 -6.59 -15.62
CA VAL A 326 1.95 -5.21 -15.14
C VAL A 326 2.97 -5.03 -14.03
N PHE A 327 3.62 -3.85 -14.03
CA PHE A 327 4.65 -3.49 -13.08
C PHE A 327 4.15 -2.41 -12.12
N PHE A 328 4.40 -2.61 -10.83
CA PHE A 328 4.15 -1.65 -9.77
C PHE A 328 5.44 -1.40 -8.98
N ILE A 329 5.73 -0.14 -8.72
CA ILE A 329 6.92 0.28 -7.98
C ILE A 329 6.46 1.23 -6.90
N PHE A 330 6.42 0.74 -5.66
CA PHE A 330 5.97 1.56 -4.54
C PHE A 330 7.14 2.33 -3.97
N HIS A 331 7.01 3.66 -3.90
CA HIS A 331 8.01 4.56 -3.29
C HIS A 331 9.46 4.34 -3.77
N PRO A 332 9.74 4.34 -5.09
CA PRO A 332 11.09 4.05 -5.58
C PRO A 332 12.14 5.08 -5.19
N GLY A 333 11.75 6.35 -5.05
CA GLY A 333 12.68 7.46 -4.84
C GLY A 333 13.67 7.60 -6.00
N PHE A 334 13.18 7.73 -7.23
CA PHE A 334 14.01 7.87 -8.43
C PHE A 334 14.90 9.12 -8.41
N ALA A 335 14.44 10.20 -7.78
CA ALA A 335 15.16 11.45 -7.60
C ALA A 335 16.13 11.42 -6.41
N SER A 336 16.12 10.37 -5.57
CA SER A 336 17.05 10.26 -4.45
C SER A 336 18.49 10.10 -4.96
N ALA A 337 19.41 10.88 -4.39
CA ALA A 337 20.82 10.88 -4.80
C ALA A 337 21.50 9.51 -4.63
N GLU A 338 21.11 8.74 -3.61
CA GLU A 338 21.74 7.45 -3.30
C GLU A 338 21.17 6.30 -4.16
N ILE A 339 19.85 6.29 -4.34
CA ILE A 339 19.11 5.16 -4.92
C ILE A 339 18.83 5.39 -6.41
N GLY A 340 18.67 6.65 -6.82
CA GLY A 340 18.30 7.04 -8.17
C GLY A 340 19.29 6.55 -9.22
N GLU A 341 20.59 6.56 -8.93
CA GLU A 341 21.60 6.11 -9.89
C GLU A 341 21.46 4.62 -10.22
N HIS A 342 21.12 3.78 -9.24
CA HIS A 342 20.90 2.34 -9.45
C HIS A 342 19.64 2.05 -10.29
N TRP A 343 18.57 2.83 -10.08
CA TRP A 343 17.35 2.70 -10.88
C TRP A 343 17.53 3.18 -12.31
N MET A 344 18.15 4.35 -12.48
CA MET A 344 18.28 5.05 -13.75
C MET A 344 19.34 4.43 -14.68
N LYS A 345 19.97 3.30 -14.33
CA LYS A 345 20.92 2.59 -15.20
C LYS A 345 20.25 1.41 -15.90
N ASP A 346 20.49 0.19 -15.42
CA ASP A 346 20.11 -1.03 -16.14
C ASP A 346 18.67 -1.44 -15.83
N THR A 347 18.21 -1.17 -14.61
CA THR A 347 16.84 -1.48 -14.17
C THR A 347 15.80 -0.75 -15.02
N MET A 348 15.94 0.57 -15.22
CA MET A 348 15.00 1.34 -16.04
C MET A 348 15.04 0.92 -17.51
N LYS A 349 16.22 0.60 -18.08
CA LYS A 349 16.31 0.09 -19.45
C LYS A 349 15.55 -1.21 -19.63
N GLY A 350 15.75 -2.17 -18.72
CA GLY A 350 15.01 -3.44 -18.75
C GLY A 350 13.50 -3.24 -18.60
N LEU A 351 13.08 -2.30 -17.72
CA LEU A 351 11.67 -1.96 -17.55
C LEU A 351 11.05 -1.39 -18.84
N LEU A 352 11.75 -0.47 -19.52
CA LEU A 352 11.28 0.09 -20.78
C LEU A 352 11.24 -0.95 -21.90
N ASP A 353 12.18 -1.89 -21.92
CA ASP A 353 12.20 -2.98 -22.92
C ASP A 353 11.00 -3.92 -22.80
N THR A 354 10.47 -4.12 -21.58
CA THR A 354 9.26 -4.94 -21.38
C THR A 354 8.03 -4.44 -22.14
N LYS A 355 7.95 -3.12 -22.42
CA LYS A 355 6.78 -2.45 -23.04
C LYS A 355 5.46 -2.65 -22.29
N CYS A 356 5.52 -3.15 -21.05
CA CYS A 356 4.39 -3.31 -20.16
C CYS A 356 4.05 -1.99 -19.46
N ALA A 357 2.86 -1.91 -18.88
CA ALA A 357 2.47 -0.76 -18.08
C ALA A 357 3.22 -0.76 -16.74
N ILE A 358 3.84 0.36 -16.39
CA ILE A 358 4.55 0.56 -15.13
C ILE A 358 3.86 1.68 -14.36
N PHE A 359 3.50 1.41 -13.10
CA PHE A 359 2.92 2.37 -12.18
C PHE A 359 3.85 2.60 -11.00
N THR A 360 3.98 3.85 -10.59
CA THR A 360 4.82 4.26 -9.47
C THR A 360 4.04 5.09 -8.47
N THR A 361 4.33 4.95 -7.18
CA THR A 361 3.71 5.75 -6.12
C THR A 361 4.71 6.63 -5.38
N GLY A 362 4.21 7.71 -4.77
CA GLY A 362 5.01 8.66 -3.99
C GLY A 362 4.36 9.00 -2.64
N PHE A 363 5.17 9.51 -1.71
CA PHE A 363 4.74 9.99 -0.40
C PHE A 363 4.10 11.38 -0.50
N THR A 364 4.78 12.31 -1.17
CA THR A 364 4.26 13.64 -1.43
C THR A 364 4.11 13.91 -2.92
N LYS A 365 3.42 15.01 -3.26
CA LYS A 365 3.26 15.44 -4.65
C LYS A 365 4.61 15.82 -5.26
N ASN A 366 5.47 16.47 -4.48
CA ASN A 366 6.73 17.00 -4.98
C ASN A 366 7.69 15.86 -5.29
N ASP A 367 7.82 14.87 -4.39
CA ASP A 367 8.66 13.70 -4.60
C ASP A 367 8.30 12.97 -5.90
N LEU A 368 7.00 12.76 -6.13
CA LEU A 368 6.54 12.07 -7.34
C LEU A 368 6.78 12.90 -8.61
N LEU A 369 6.66 14.23 -8.54
CA LEU A 369 6.93 15.11 -9.67
C LEU A 369 8.41 15.11 -10.03
N GLU A 370 9.28 15.16 -9.03
CA GLU A 370 10.74 15.08 -9.21
C GLU A 370 11.15 13.71 -9.76
N ASP A 371 10.62 12.62 -9.20
CA ASP A 371 10.85 11.26 -9.69
C ASP A 371 10.50 11.12 -11.18
N ILE A 372 9.33 11.62 -11.58
CA ILE A 372 8.88 11.56 -12.97
C ILE A 372 9.68 12.52 -13.86
N ALA A 373 10.12 13.68 -13.35
CA ALA A 373 10.96 14.61 -14.09
C ALA A 373 12.33 14.00 -14.42
N VAL A 374 12.97 13.32 -13.46
CA VAL A 374 14.26 12.63 -13.68
C VAL A 374 14.12 11.52 -14.72
N VAL A 375 13.03 10.75 -14.65
CA VAL A 375 12.72 9.70 -15.63
C VAL A 375 12.50 10.29 -17.03
N GLN A 376 11.78 11.41 -17.14
CA GLN A 376 11.54 12.09 -18.41
C GLN A 376 12.80 12.74 -18.99
N ASP A 377 13.63 13.34 -18.16
CA ASP A 377 14.89 13.98 -18.57
C ASP A 377 15.84 12.95 -19.21
N LYS A 378 15.98 11.78 -18.58
CA LYS A 378 16.89 10.73 -19.05
C LYS A 378 16.32 9.87 -20.19
N TYR A 379 15.03 9.53 -20.14
CA TYR A 379 14.42 8.53 -21.04
C TYR A 379 13.22 9.05 -21.85
N GLY A 380 12.92 10.35 -21.86
CA GLY A 380 11.72 10.91 -22.50
C GLY A 380 11.54 10.56 -23.99
N LYS A 381 12.62 10.24 -24.71
CA LYS A 381 12.55 9.79 -26.11
C LYS A 381 11.98 8.38 -26.25
N GLU A 382 12.21 7.50 -25.28
CA GLU A 382 11.83 6.09 -25.30
C GLU A 382 10.60 5.78 -24.41
N LEU A 383 10.06 6.80 -23.74
CA LEU A 383 9.02 6.66 -22.74
C LEU A 383 7.70 7.32 -23.17
N ASP A 384 6.59 6.63 -22.94
CA ASP A 384 5.23 7.17 -23.02
C ASP A 384 4.66 7.30 -21.61
N ILE A 385 4.14 8.48 -21.27
CA ILE A 385 3.40 8.69 -20.02
C ILE A 385 2.01 8.07 -20.14
N LEU A 386 1.67 7.13 -19.26
CA LEU A 386 0.36 6.50 -19.18
C LEU A 386 -0.60 7.28 -18.28
N MET A 387 -0.08 7.79 -17.17
CA MET A 387 -0.86 8.47 -16.15
C MET A 387 -0.03 9.60 -15.56
N LYS A 388 -0.55 10.83 -15.66
CA LYS A 388 0.08 12.00 -15.05
C LYS A 388 0.05 11.89 -13.52
N PRO A 389 1.06 12.44 -12.82
CA PRO A 389 1.09 12.47 -11.35
C PRO A 389 -0.21 13.04 -10.78
N THR A 390 -0.90 12.24 -9.99
CA THR A 390 -2.18 12.61 -9.38
C THR A 390 -2.31 11.99 -7.99
N LYS A 391 -3.26 12.50 -7.20
CA LYS A 391 -3.54 11.94 -5.88
C LYS A 391 -4.15 10.54 -6.04
N ASN A 392 -3.62 9.59 -5.29
CA ASN A 392 -4.19 8.26 -5.18
C ASN A 392 -5.46 8.30 -4.33
N VAL A 393 -6.56 7.77 -4.87
CA VAL A 393 -7.82 7.68 -4.13
C VAL A 393 -7.70 6.68 -2.98
N PHE A 394 -6.91 5.62 -3.17
CA PHE A 394 -6.69 4.55 -2.22
C PHE A 394 -5.33 4.64 -1.49
N GLY A 395 -4.85 5.87 -1.28
CA GLY A 395 -3.70 6.13 -0.42
C GLY A 395 -4.01 5.82 1.05
N SER A 396 -2.97 5.59 1.85
CA SER A 396 -3.13 5.35 3.29
C SER A 396 -3.54 6.65 4.00
N THR A 397 -4.52 6.56 4.90
CA THR A 397 -4.93 7.71 5.73
C THR A 397 -4.05 7.85 6.98
N LYS A 398 -3.27 6.82 7.33
CA LYS A 398 -2.39 6.84 8.50
C LYS A 398 -1.15 7.70 8.24
N TRP A 399 -0.92 8.66 9.13
CA TRP A 399 0.32 9.43 9.18
C TRP A 399 1.44 8.61 9.80
N GLU A 400 2.62 8.70 9.19
CA GLU A 400 3.86 8.08 9.64
C GLU A 400 4.92 9.16 9.87
N LEU A 401 5.90 8.83 10.69
CA LEU A 401 6.98 9.72 11.09
C LEU A 401 8.28 9.32 10.40
N ASN A 402 9.01 10.30 9.88
CA ASN A 402 10.40 10.10 9.48
C ASN A 402 11.31 10.08 10.72
N ASP A 403 12.02 8.96 10.95
CA ASP A 403 12.91 8.80 12.10
C ASP A 403 14.16 9.71 12.02
N MET A 404 14.57 10.11 10.81
CA MET A 404 15.70 11.04 10.59
C MET A 404 15.32 12.50 10.78
N ASN A 405 14.05 12.83 10.56
CA ASN A 405 13.50 14.18 10.72
C ASN A 405 12.08 14.10 11.30
N PRO A 406 11.91 14.22 12.63
CA PRO A 406 10.63 14.04 13.29
C PRO A 406 9.63 15.18 13.05
N GLN A 407 10.01 16.26 12.36
CA GLN A 407 9.04 17.25 11.90
C GLN A 407 8.42 16.89 10.55
N GLU A 408 9.01 15.96 9.82
CA GLU A 408 8.52 15.48 8.55
C GLU A 408 7.62 14.26 8.75
N VAL A 409 6.37 14.41 8.30
CA VAL A 409 5.36 13.35 8.32
C VAL A 409 4.94 13.01 6.90
N TYR A 410 4.69 11.74 6.67
CA TYR A 410 4.29 11.25 5.36
C TYR A 410 3.18 10.20 5.48
N GLN A 411 2.55 9.91 4.36
CA GLN A 411 1.52 8.88 4.23
C GLN A 411 1.92 7.95 3.08
N PHE A 412 1.67 6.66 3.25
CA PHE A 412 1.98 5.68 2.22
C PHE A 412 1.01 5.81 1.03
N ASN A 413 1.55 5.60 -0.17
CA ASN A 413 0.82 5.52 -1.44
C ASN A 413 -0.09 6.72 -1.76
N MET A 414 0.30 7.95 -1.41
CA MET A 414 -0.56 9.12 -1.55
C MET A 414 -0.74 9.62 -2.98
N TYR A 415 0.29 9.47 -3.80
CA TYR A 415 0.28 9.89 -5.20
C TYR A 415 0.66 8.73 -6.09
N ILE A 416 0.16 8.74 -7.32
CA ILE A 416 0.42 7.71 -8.33
C ILE A 416 0.68 8.36 -9.69
N ALA A 417 1.61 7.78 -10.43
CA ALA A 417 1.89 8.08 -11.83
C ALA A 417 2.14 6.77 -12.59
N GLY A 418 2.15 6.84 -13.91
CA GLY A 418 2.41 5.66 -14.73
C GLY A 418 3.04 6.01 -16.07
N PHE A 419 3.88 5.10 -16.56
CA PHE A 419 4.62 5.22 -17.80
C PHE A 419 4.87 3.84 -18.41
N ARG A 420 5.33 3.80 -19.66
CA ARG A 420 5.79 2.58 -20.35
C ARG A 420 6.89 2.90 -21.35
N GLY A 421 7.61 1.89 -21.79
CA GLY A 421 8.46 1.99 -22.98
C GLY A 421 7.66 2.12 -24.28
N LYS A 422 8.19 2.87 -25.24
CA LYS A 422 7.60 3.04 -26.58
C LYS A 422 7.66 1.75 -27.38
N ARG A 423 6.57 1.44 -28.08
CA ARG A 423 6.46 0.24 -28.93
C ARG A 423 7.10 0.41 -30.31
N TYR A 424 7.23 1.64 -30.80
CA TYR A 424 7.82 1.91 -32.11
C TYR A 424 9.26 2.39 -31.94
N PRO A 425 10.24 1.80 -32.64
CA PRO A 425 11.56 2.43 -32.71
C PRO A 425 11.35 3.83 -33.30
N THR A 426 11.92 4.84 -32.65
CA THR A 426 12.00 6.16 -33.25
C THR A 426 12.75 5.96 -34.56
N ILE A 427 12.08 6.13 -35.70
CA ILE A 427 12.77 6.19 -36.98
C ILE A 427 13.77 7.34 -36.81
N LYS A 428 15.06 7.01 -36.70
CA LYS A 428 16.12 8.02 -36.67
C LYS A 428 15.99 8.78 -38.00
N ARG A 429 15.51 10.01 -37.93
CA ARG A 429 15.53 10.94 -39.05
C ARG A 429 16.90 11.56 -39.17
#